data_AF-A0A7I8JT64-F1
#
_entry.id   AF-A0A7I8JT64-F1
#
_cell.length_a   1.000
_cell.length_b   1.000
_cell.length_c   1.000
_cell.angle_alpha   90.00
_cell.angle_beta   90.00
_cell.angle_gamma   90.00
#
_symmetry.space_group_name_H-M   'P 1'
#
loop_
_entity.id
_entity.type
_entity.pdbx_description
1 polymer ?
#
loop_
_entity_poly.entity_id
_entity_poly.type
_entity_poly.pdbx_seq_one_letter_code
_entity_poly.pdbx_strand_id
1 'polypeptide(L)'
;MDYGGGSWMMVPNESPGAQDLHSIHQQQYQQQQQQQQQQQQQHQQQQHHQSLASDFHLLHIVESLAGAIEGGSRDQQLDALVNELTSHFNNCQQLLNSISGTINATPVTVEGQKKKLEEAEQQLNQRRDLMNKYKSCVEDLVKPNRQK
;
A
#
# COMPACT_ATOMS: atom_id res chain seq x y z
N MET A 1 39.61 13.91 20.09
CA MET A 1 39.04 13.90 18.73
C MET A 1 39.07 12.46 18.25
N ASP A 2 37.89 11.97 17.89
CA ASP A 2 37.53 10.57 17.68
C ASP A 2 38.04 10.06 16.32
N TYR A 3 38.67 8.89 16.29
CA TYR A 3 39.17 8.25 15.06
C TYR A 3 38.04 7.43 14.42
N GLY A 4 37.24 8.07 13.57
CA GLY A 4 36.24 7.40 12.74
C GLY A 4 36.87 6.76 11.50
N GLY A 5 36.90 5.43 11.47
CA GLY A 5 37.44 4.60 10.40
C GLY A 5 36.79 4.87 9.04
N GLY A 6 37.55 5.53 8.16
CA GLY A 6 37.35 5.48 6.72
C GLY A 6 37.93 4.17 6.21
N SER A 7 37.05 3.18 5.96
CA SER A 7 37.39 1.97 5.23
C SER A 7 37.78 2.38 3.81
N TRP A 8 39.09 2.51 3.58
CA TRP A 8 39.70 2.64 2.26
C TRP A 8 39.33 1.37 1.50
N MET A 9 38.30 1.44 0.68
CA MET A 9 37.97 0.38 -0.26
C MET A 9 39.14 0.29 -1.24
N MET A 10 40.02 -0.69 -1.01
CA MET A 10 41.10 -1.07 -1.91
C MET A 10 40.52 -1.28 -3.30
N VAL A 11 41.01 -0.53 -4.27
CA VAL A 11 40.72 -0.71 -5.69
C VAL A 11 41.50 -1.93 -6.16
N PRO A 12 40.87 -3.04 -6.62
CA PRO A 12 41.60 -4.05 -7.37
C PRO A 12 41.74 -3.56 -8.81
N ASN A 13 42.99 -3.50 -9.23
CA ASN A 13 43.45 -3.23 -10.59
C ASN A 13 43.22 -4.47 -11.46
N GLU A 14 42.15 -4.53 -12.26
CA GLU A 14 42.06 -5.49 -13.38
C GLU A 14 40.89 -5.21 -14.36
N SER A 15 41.25 -4.81 -15.59
CA SER A 15 40.51 -4.92 -16.87
C SER A 15 39.01 -4.55 -16.95
N PRO A 16 38.61 -3.43 -17.61
CA PRO A 16 37.28 -2.82 -17.44
C PRO A 16 36.12 -3.41 -18.29
N GLY A 17 36.20 -4.67 -18.77
CA GLY A 17 35.25 -5.17 -19.78
C GLY A 17 34.19 -6.18 -19.33
N ALA A 18 34.47 -7.01 -18.33
CA ALA A 18 33.67 -8.24 -18.10
C ALA A 18 33.08 -8.40 -16.69
N GLN A 19 33.56 -7.66 -15.69
CA GLN A 19 33.12 -7.83 -14.30
C GLN A 19 31.86 -7.01 -13.95
N ASP A 20 31.56 -5.95 -14.71
CA ASP A 20 30.41 -5.07 -14.46
C ASP A 20 29.07 -5.78 -14.70
N LEU A 21 29.01 -6.61 -15.75
CA LEU A 21 27.79 -7.36 -16.09
C LEU A 21 27.41 -8.38 -15.02
N HIS A 22 28.39 -9.00 -14.35
CA HIS A 22 28.14 -10.01 -13.32
C HIS A 22 27.68 -9.39 -12.01
N SER A 23 28.24 -8.23 -11.63
CA SER A 23 27.81 -7.47 -10.45
C SER A 23 26.40 -6.89 -10.62
N ILE A 24 26.05 -6.40 -11.82
CA ILE A 24 24.67 -5.97 -12.12
C ILE A 24 23.70 -7.15 -12.03
N HIS A 25 24.04 -8.32 -12.57
CA HIS A 25 23.19 -9.51 -12.49
C HIS A 25 22.98 -9.96 -11.04
N GLN A 26 24.03 -9.90 -10.22
CA GLN A 26 23.95 -10.30 -8.81
C GLN A 26 23.13 -9.30 -7.96
N GLN A 27 23.26 -7.99 -8.20
CA GLN A 27 22.39 -6.99 -7.55
C GLN A 27 20.92 -7.14 -7.95
N GLN A 28 20.63 -7.48 -9.20
CA GLN A 28 19.27 -7.69 -9.67
C GLN A 28 18.60 -8.90 -8.99
N TYR A 29 19.35 -9.99 -8.78
CA TYR A 29 18.84 -11.16 -8.04
C TYR A 29 18.55 -10.86 -6.58
N GLN A 30 19.39 -10.06 -5.92
CA GLN A 30 19.20 -9.70 -4.51
C GLN A 30 17.99 -8.77 -4.31
N GLN A 31 17.73 -7.89 -5.27
CA GLN A 31 16.54 -7.02 -5.24
C GLN A 31 15.25 -7.80 -5.51
N GLN A 32 15.30 -8.83 -6.35
CA GLN A 32 14.13 -9.67 -6.66
C GLN A 32 13.72 -10.56 -5.48
N GLN A 33 14.68 -10.99 -4.65
CA GLN A 33 14.39 -11.81 -3.46
C GLN A 33 13.70 -11.00 -2.34
N GLN A 34 14.00 -9.70 -2.21
CA GLN A 34 13.30 -8.83 -1.26
C GLN A 34 11.84 -8.55 -1.65
N GLN A 35 11.53 -8.46 -2.95
CA GLN A 35 10.14 -8.28 -3.39
C GLN A 35 9.27 -9.52 -3.13
N GLN A 36 9.83 -10.73 -3.19
CA GLN A 36 9.06 -11.95 -2.97
C GLN A 36 8.65 -12.14 -1.51
N GLN A 37 9.43 -11.67 -0.53
CA GLN A 37 9.04 -11.75 0.88
C GLN A 37 7.88 -10.81 1.26
N GLN A 38 7.70 -9.67 0.56
CA GLN A 38 6.55 -8.79 0.83
C GLN A 38 5.22 -9.35 0.29
N GLN A 39 5.22 -10.17 -0.76
CA GLN A 39 3.96 -10.74 -1.28
C GLN A 39 3.38 -11.88 -0.43
N GLN A 40 4.19 -12.59 0.37
CA GLN A 40 3.66 -13.67 1.21
C GLN A 40 2.93 -13.17 2.46
N GLN A 41 3.24 -11.97 2.97
CA GLN A 41 2.46 -11.42 4.09
C GLN A 41 1.08 -10.88 3.68
N GLN A 42 0.86 -10.53 2.41
CA GLN A 42 -0.45 -10.04 1.97
C GLN A 42 -1.50 -11.15 1.82
N HIS A 43 -1.09 -12.39 1.51
CA HIS A 43 -2.04 -13.48 1.28
C HIS A 43 -2.69 -14.05 2.55
N GLN A 44 -2.13 -13.78 3.74
CA GLN A 44 -2.73 -14.27 4.99
C GLN A 44 -3.89 -13.40 5.50
N GLN A 45 -4.02 -12.15 5.05
CA GLN A 45 -5.17 -11.30 5.46
C GLN A 45 -6.40 -11.46 4.57
N GLN A 46 -6.26 -11.98 3.34
CA GLN A 46 -7.38 -12.02 2.40
C GLN A 46 -8.42 -13.12 2.68
N GLN A 47 -8.08 -14.14 3.50
CA GLN A 47 -8.99 -15.23 3.84
C GLN A 47 -10.11 -14.86 4.83
N HIS A 48 -10.03 -13.68 5.48
CA HIS A 48 -11.06 -13.25 6.44
C HIS A 48 -12.18 -12.38 5.85
N HIS A 49 -12.11 -12.03 4.57
CA HIS A 49 -13.19 -11.30 3.90
C HIS A 49 -14.20 -12.26 3.28
N GLN A 50 -14.88 -13.04 4.12
CA GLN A 50 -16.26 -13.45 3.80
C GLN A 50 -17.03 -12.16 3.50
N SER A 51 -17.83 -12.16 2.43
CA SER A 51 -18.44 -10.97 1.85
C SER A 51 -19.17 -10.15 2.93
N LEU A 52 -18.64 -8.96 3.24
CA LEU A 52 -19.13 -8.10 4.32
C LEU A 52 -20.63 -7.79 4.20
N ALA A 53 -21.18 -7.84 2.98
CA ALA A 53 -22.57 -7.50 2.71
C ALA A 53 -23.57 -8.65 2.94
N SER A 54 -23.14 -9.92 2.91
CA SER A 54 -24.07 -11.06 3.08
C SER A 54 -24.49 -11.29 4.54
N ASP A 55 -23.72 -10.79 5.51
CA ASP A 55 -23.98 -10.99 6.94
C ASP A 55 -25.06 -10.04 7.53
N PHE A 56 -25.59 -9.11 6.73
CA PHE A 56 -26.56 -8.11 7.17
C PHE A 56 -28.02 -8.51 6.88
N HIS A 57 -28.43 -9.72 7.27
CA HIS A 57 -29.83 -10.18 7.19
C HIS A 57 -30.70 -9.68 8.37
N LEU A 58 -30.56 -8.41 8.76
CA LEU A 58 -31.29 -7.82 9.89
C LEU A 58 -32.79 -7.65 9.61
N LEU A 59 -33.13 -7.33 8.36
CA LEU A 59 -34.51 -7.00 7.97
C LEU A 59 -35.46 -8.17 8.26
N HIS A 60 -35.09 -9.38 7.87
CA HIS A 60 -35.91 -10.58 8.06
C HIS A 60 -36.16 -10.89 9.54
N ILE A 61 -35.13 -10.72 10.39
CA ILE A 61 -35.25 -10.96 11.84
C ILE A 61 -36.17 -9.92 12.48
N VAL A 62 -36.06 -8.65 12.09
CA VAL A 62 -36.91 -7.56 12.59
C VAL A 62 -38.36 -7.72 12.12
N GLU A 63 -38.59 -8.10 10.87
CA GLU A 63 -39.93 -8.40 10.34
C GLU A 63 -40.56 -9.61 11.05
N SER A 64 -39.77 -10.65 11.31
CA SER A 64 -40.20 -11.83 12.08
C SER A 64 -40.51 -11.49 13.53
N LEU A 65 -39.73 -10.57 14.14
CA LEU A 65 -39.94 -10.08 15.49
C LEU A 65 -41.26 -9.28 15.58
N ALA A 66 -41.50 -8.39 14.61
CA ALA A 66 -42.74 -7.63 14.52
C ALA A 66 -43.97 -8.55 14.40
N GLY A 67 -43.91 -9.55 13.51
CA GLY A 67 -44.99 -10.54 13.35
C GLY A 67 -45.22 -11.39 14.59
N ALA A 68 -44.17 -11.75 15.33
CA ALA A 68 -44.29 -12.51 16.57
C ALA A 68 -44.90 -11.69 17.72
N ILE A 69 -44.63 -10.39 17.77
CA ILE A 69 -45.25 -9.44 18.73
C ILE A 69 -46.72 -9.26 18.40
N GLU A 70 -47.07 -9.05 17.13
CA GLU A 70 -48.47 -8.87 16.68
C GLU A 70 -49.30 -10.15 16.82
N GLY A 71 -48.70 -11.33 16.61
CA GLY A 71 -49.36 -12.64 16.68
C GLY A 71 -49.60 -13.17 18.10
N GLY A 72 -49.06 -12.53 19.14
CA GLY A 72 -49.22 -12.95 20.54
C GLY A 72 -48.53 -14.29 20.90
N SER A 73 -47.64 -14.79 20.04
CA SER A 73 -46.86 -16.02 20.25
C SER A 73 -45.79 -15.79 21.32
N ARG A 74 -46.08 -16.31 22.53
CA ARG A 74 -45.38 -16.19 23.81
C ARG A 74 -43.85 -16.40 23.78
N ASP A 75 -43.15 -15.45 24.40
CA ASP A 75 -41.81 -15.44 25.00
C ASP A 75 -40.66 -16.16 24.28
N GLN A 76 -40.68 -17.49 24.16
CA GLN A 76 -39.49 -18.26 23.77
C GLN A 76 -39.01 -17.96 22.34
N GLN A 77 -39.95 -17.73 21.41
CA GLN A 77 -39.61 -17.39 20.03
C GLN A 77 -39.16 -15.94 19.90
N LEU A 78 -39.71 -15.04 20.73
CA LEU A 78 -39.29 -13.64 20.81
C LEU A 78 -37.89 -13.53 21.40
N ASP A 79 -37.62 -14.24 22.49
CA ASP A 79 -36.28 -14.31 23.11
C ASP A 79 -35.25 -14.89 22.14
N ALA A 80 -35.61 -15.94 21.38
CA ALA A 80 -34.73 -16.50 20.37
C ALA A 80 -34.38 -15.47 19.28
N LEU A 81 -35.37 -14.75 18.75
CA LEU A 81 -35.17 -13.70 17.74
C LEU A 81 -34.39 -12.50 18.29
N VAL A 82 -34.62 -12.10 19.54
CA VAL A 82 -33.86 -11.02 20.20
C VAL A 82 -32.40 -11.44 20.40
N ASN A 83 -32.15 -12.69 20.79
CA ASN A 83 -30.80 -13.23 20.91
C ASN A 83 -30.09 -13.31 19.56
N GLU A 84 -30.80 -13.74 18.51
CA GLU A 84 -30.29 -13.78 17.15
C GLU A 84 -29.95 -12.37 16.63
N LEU A 85 -30.83 -11.40 16.87
CA LEU A 85 -30.60 -9.99 16.53
C LEU A 85 -29.38 -9.42 17.27
N THR A 86 -29.26 -9.72 18.57
CA THR A 86 -28.13 -9.30 19.41
C THR A 86 -26.82 -9.91 18.91
N SER A 87 -26.84 -11.19 18.52
CA SER A 87 -25.69 -11.87 17.92
C SER A 87 -25.26 -11.20 16.61
N HIS A 88 -26.21 -10.88 15.72
CA HIS A 88 -25.92 -10.14 14.49
C HIS A 88 -25.28 -8.77 14.77
N PHE A 89 -25.80 -7.99 15.72
CA PHE A 89 -25.20 -6.72 16.09
C PHE A 89 -23.77 -6.87 16.63
N ASN A 90 -23.52 -7.88 17.47
CA ASN A 90 -22.17 -8.17 17.96
C ASN A 90 -21.21 -8.55 16.84
N ASN A 91 -21.66 -9.34 15.86
CA ASN A 91 -20.86 -9.69 14.70
C ASN A 91 -20.56 -8.46 13.84
N CYS A 92 -21.54 -7.58 13.62
CA CYS A 92 -21.35 -6.31 12.91
C CYS A 92 -20.34 -5.42 13.64
N GLN A 93 -20.43 -5.31 14.97
CA GLN A 93 -19.51 -4.52 15.76
C GLN A 93 -18.07 -5.08 15.70
N GLN A 94 -17.90 -6.40 15.80
CA GLN A 94 -16.60 -7.05 15.64
C GLN A 94 -16.01 -6.80 14.25
N LEU A 95 -16.84 -6.84 13.22
CA LEU A 95 -16.42 -6.54 11.85
C LEU A 95 -15.96 -5.08 11.72
N LEU A 96 -16.72 -4.13 12.25
CA LEU A 96 -16.33 -2.72 12.28
C LEU A 96 -15.02 -2.50 13.04
N ASN A 97 -14.83 -3.18 14.17
CA ASN A 97 -13.59 -3.14 14.94
C ASN A 97 -12.42 -3.74 14.15
N SER A 98 -12.64 -4.83 13.43
CA SER A 98 -11.63 -5.45 12.55
C SER A 98 -11.25 -4.53 11.41
N ILE A 99 -12.22 -3.93 10.72
CA ILE A 99 -11.99 -2.94 9.66
C ILE A 99 -11.21 -1.74 10.21
N SER A 100 -11.62 -1.20 11.37
CA SER A 100 -10.92 -0.10 12.04
C SER A 100 -9.47 -0.47 12.37
N GLY A 101 -9.24 -1.68 12.90
CA GLY A 101 -7.91 -2.22 13.15
C GLY A 101 -7.06 -2.34 11.88
N THR A 102 -7.62 -2.88 10.80
CA THR A 102 -6.92 -3.02 9.51
C THR A 102 -6.59 -1.67 8.88
N ILE A 103 -7.53 -0.72 8.87
CA ILE A 103 -7.30 0.64 8.33
C ILE A 103 -6.16 1.33 9.08
N ASN A 104 -6.08 1.18 10.41
CA ASN A 104 -5.00 1.72 11.21
C ASN A 104 -3.67 0.97 11.01
N ALA A 105 -3.71 -0.32 10.64
CA ALA A 105 -2.54 -1.16 10.45
C ALA A 105 -1.93 -1.08 9.05
N THR A 106 -2.69 -0.70 8.02
CA THR A 106 -2.15 -0.47 6.67
C THR A 106 -1.50 0.92 6.58
N PRO A 107 -0.16 1.03 6.48
CA PRO A 107 0.55 2.32 6.40
C PRO A 107 0.35 3.05 5.06
N VAL A 108 -0.42 2.45 4.15
CA VAL A 108 -0.74 2.98 2.82
C VAL A 108 -2.05 3.73 2.93
N THR A 109 -2.04 4.85 3.64
CA THR A 109 -3.19 5.77 3.62
C THR A 109 -3.25 6.45 2.26
N VAL A 110 -4.45 6.67 1.74
CA VAL A 110 -4.66 7.36 0.45
C VAL A 110 -3.99 8.75 0.47
N GLU A 111 -4.09 9.46 1.59
CA GLU A 111 -3.40 10.74 1.80
C GLU A 111 -1.87 10.60 1.77
N GLY A 112 -1.31 9.54 2.37
CA GLY A 112 0.13 9.28 2.32
C GLY A 112 0.64 8.98 0.91
N GLN A 113 -0.13 8.24 0.10
CA GLN A 113 0.20 8.00 -1.30
C GLN A 113 0.08 9.27 -2.14
N LYS A 114 -0.98 10.07 -1.94
CA LYS A 114 -1.20 11.35 -2.61
C LYS A 114 -0.04 12.32 -2.36
N LYS A 115 0.41 12.44 -1.10
CA LYS A 115 1.57 13.27 -0.75
C LYS A 115 2.85 12.82 -1.47
N LYS A 116 3.15 11.52 -1.48
CA LYS A 116 4.32 10.99 -2.20
C LYS A 116 4.26 11.24 -3.71
N LEU A 117 3.06 11.16 -4.29
CA LEU A 117 2.85 11.46 -5.71
C LEU A 117 3.15 12.94 -6.00
N GLU A 118 2.65 13.85 -5.17
CA GLU A 118 2.89 15.29 -5.31
C GLU A 118 4.38 15.64 -5.20
N GLU A 119 5.09 15.05 -4.24
CA GLU A 119 6.54 15.21 -4.09
C GLU A 119 7.32 14.71 -5.33
N ALA A 120 6.92 13.56 -5.88
CA ALA A 120 7.54 13.01 -7.08
C ALA A 120 7.29 13.89 -8.32
N GLU A 121 6.09 14.44 -8.46
CA GLU A 121 5.72 15.34 -9.55
C GLU A 121 6.54 16.64 -9.50
N GLN A 122 6.72 17.22 -8.31
CA GLN A 122 7.58 18.40 -8.13
C GLN A 122 9.02 18.11 -8.56
N GLN A 123 9.58 16.96 -8.18
CA GLN A 123 10.93 16.57 -8.62
C GLN A 123 11.02 16.38 -10.14
N LEU A 124 9.99 15.81 -10.77
CA LEU A 124 9.94 15.65 -12.22
C LEU A 124 9.88 17.00 -12.94
N ASN A 125 9.12 17.95 -12.42
CA ASN A 125 9.08 19.31 -12.95
C ASN A 125 10.44 20.02 -12.82
N GLN A 126 11.09 19.93 -11.66
CA GLN A 126 12.45 20.48 -11.47
C GLN A 126 13.45 19.87 -12.47
N ARG A 127 13.40 18.56 -12.70
CA ARG A 127 14.25 17.88 -13.69
C ARG A 127 13.96 18.35 -15.11
N ARG A 128 12.68 18.52 -15.48
CA ARG A 128 12.28 19.05 -16.79
C ARG A 128 12.83 20.45 -17.02
N ASP A 129 12.71 21.34 -16.03
CA ASP A 129 13.22 22.71 -16.15
C ASP A 129 14.74 22.74 -16.30
N LEU A 130 15.45 21.92 -15.54
CA LEU A 130 16.90 21.81 -15.65
C LEU A 130 17.32 21.28 -17.03
N MET A 131 16.60 20.27 -17.54
CA MET A 131 16.84 19.71 -18.87
C MET A 131 16.60 20.75 -19.97
N ASN A 132 15.56 21.58 -19.84
CA ASN A 132 15.29 22.68 -20.76
C ASN A 132 16.43 23.72 -20.74
N LYS A 133 16.92 24.09 -19.55
CA LYS A 133 18.08 25.01 -19.43
C LYS A 133 19.32 24.44 -20.08
N TYR A 134 19.63 23.16 -19.83
CA TYR A 134 20.77 22.49 -20.43
C TYR A 134 20.65 22.45 -21.96
N LYS A 135 19.46 22.10 -22.46
CA LYS A 135 19.16 22.12 -23.90
C LYS A 135 19.43 23.50 -24.51
N SER A 136 18.94 24.58 -23.89
CA SER A 136 19.21 25.94 -24.36
C SER A 136 20.70 26.28 -24.38
N CYS A 137 21.45 25.93 -23.33
CA CYS A 137 22.90 26.15 -23.29
C CYS A 137 23.64 25.39 -24.41
N VAL A 138 23.25 24.13 -24.66
CA VAL A 138 23.83 23.34 -25.75
C VAL A 138 23.48 23.95 -27.11
N GLU A 139 22.24 24.35 -27.33
CA GLU A 139 21.82 25.03 -28.57
C GLU A 139 22.61 26.32 -28.80
N ASP A 140 22.87 27.10 -27.75
CA ASP A 140 23.69 28.33 -27.85
C ASP A 140 25.15 28.05 -28.21
N LEU A 141 25.73 26.97 -27.68
CA LEU A 141 27.10 26.54 -28.02
C LEU A 141 27.22 25.98 -29.44
N VAL A 142 26.18 25.29 -29.92
CA VAL A 142 26.16 24.65 -31.24
C VAL A 142 25.76 25.62 -32.35
N LYS A 143 25.18 26.79 -32.02
CA LYS A 143 24.96 27.86 -33.00
C LYS A 143 26.30 28.25 -33.62
N PRO A 144 26.52 27.99 -34.92
CA PRO A 144 27.77 28.34 -35.56
C PRO A 144 27.92 29.85 -35.46
N ASN A 145 29.08 30.29 -34.97
CA ASN A 145 29.45 31.69 -34.82
C ASN A 145 29.47 32.34 -36.22
N ARG A 146 28.30 32.72 -36.75
CA ARG A 146 28.15 33.48 -37.98
C ARG A 146 28.38 34.95 -37.66
N GLN A 147 29.59 35.28 -37.23
CA GLN A 147 30.07 36.65 -37.28
C GLN A 147 31.24 36.69 -38.27
N LYS A 148 30.97 37.43 -39.35
CA LYS A 148 31.94 37.93 -40.33
C LYS A 148 32.92 38.88 -39.65
#